data_AF-A0A254QH19-F1
#
_entry.id   AF-A0A254QH19-F1
#
_cell.length_a   1.000
_cell.length_b   1.000
_cell.length_c   1.000
_cell.angle_alpha   90.00
_cell.angle_beta   90.00
_cell.angle_gamma   90.00
#
_symmetry.space_group_name_H-M   'P 1'
#
loop_
_entity.id
_entity.type
_entity.pdbx_description
1 polymer ?
#
loop_
_entity_poly.entity_id
_entity_poly.type
_entity_poly.pdbx_seq_one_letter_code
_entity_poly.pdbx_strand_id
1 'polypeptide(L)'
;MRRLALLLCLAPSALFAWSGDGHMQVADIAWTKLTPAVQAKLAKILAAGEPTFTPVNGDVREAFRKSATWSDFIKGTKPSVYDEMIKANNRRFEPNIESTPGNEGVKCKTWHYYDIPIRYRGAEPQVRPSNALVALGFSINELGRLNKLPDAEPRTQAFWVYWINHVVGDLHQPLHCTSSHEHEAEGDDGGNKFMITAPDNDRSIRLHGFWDGAVGKAIAKDREAGLNANVEAV
;
A
#
# COMPACT_ATOMS: atom_id res chain seq x y z
N MET A 1 -7.27 39.36 28.83
CA MET A 1 -6.48 38.11 28.83
C MET A 1 -6.75 37.38 27.51
N ARG A 2 -5.85 37.47 26.52
CA ARG A 2 -6.00 36.77 25.23
C ARG A 2 -5.46 35.34 25.38
N ARG A 3 -6.31 34.34 25.20
CA ARG A 3 -5.92 32.92 25.18
C ARG A 3 -5.22 32.64 23.85
N LEU A 4 -3.91 32.39 23.90
CA LEU A 4 -3.14 31.89 22.76
C LEU A 4 -3.46 30.39 22.62
N ALA A 5 -4.16 29.99 21.57
CA ALA A 5 -4.33 28.59 21.22
C ALA A 5 -3.03 28.12 20.55
N LEU A 6 -2.27 27.26 21.24
CA LEU A 6 -1.13 26.56 20.66
C LEU A 6 -1.67 25.53 19.65
N LEU A 7 -1.58 25.84 18.35
CA LEU A 7 -1.69 24.83 17.31
C LEU A 7 -0.46 23.91 17.41
N LEU A 8 -0.68 22.68 17.89
CA LEU A 8 0.29 21.60 17.70
C LEU A 8 0.35 21.31 16.19
N CYS A 9 1.32 21.88 15.50
CA CYS A 9 1.73 21.39 14.19
C CYS A 9 2.32 19.99 14.39
N LEU A 10 1.53 18.94 14.14
CA LEU A 10 2.05 17.63 13.83
C LEU A 10 2.96 17.81 12.59
N ALA A 11 4.27 17.79 12.81
CA ALA A 11 5.23 17.73 11.72
C ALA A 11 4.86 16.49 10.88
N PRO A 12 4.68 16.62 9.56
CA PRO A 12 4.53 15.45 8.71
C PRO A 12 5.85 14.67 8.84
N SER A 13 5.80 13.56 9.59
CA SER A 13 6.84 12.53 9.52
C SER A 13 7.01 12.20 8.05
N ALA A 14 8.25 12.34 7.54
CA ALA A 14 8.60 12.24 6.14
C ALA A 14 7.64 11.29 5.41
N LEU A 15 6.85 11.85 4.51
CA LEU A 15 6.03 11.08 3.59
C LEU A 15 6.96 10.60 2.48
N PHE A 16 6.75 9.35 2.19
CA PHE A 16 7.78 8.39 1.93
C PHE A 16 6.83 7.46 1.15
N ALA A 17 6.94 7.48 -0.18
CA ALA A 17 5.89 7.07 -1.12
C ALA A 17 6.45 5.91 -1.97
N TRP A 18 5.70 4.83 -2.22
CA TRP A 18 6.35 3.52 -2.14
C TRP A 18 6.16 2.54 -3.30
N SER A 19 7.29 2.23 -3.92
CA SER A 19 7.65 0.91 -4.43
C SER A 19 7.98 -0.05 -3.27
N GLY A 20 8.40 -1.29 -3.59
CA GLY A 20 8.59 -2.36 -2.60
C GLY A 20 9.40 -1.98 -1.35
N ASP A 21 10.52 -1.26 -1.51
CA ASP A 21 11.37 -0.84 -0.37
C ASP A 21 10.60 0.06 0.62
N GLY A 22 9.74 0.91 0.07
CA GLY A 22 8.91 1.82 0.84
C GLY A 22 7.84 1.12 1.67
N HIS A 23 7.13 0.16 1.04
CA HIS A 23 6.16 -0.68 1.75
C HIS A 23 6.83 -1.48 2.86
N MET A 24 8.00 -2.05 2.58
CA MET A 24 8.79 -2.77 3.57
C MET A 24 9.22 -1.86 4.73
N GLN A 25 9.56 -0.59 4.47
CA GLN A 25 9.93 0.37 5.51
C GLN A 25 8.74 0.72 6.43
N VAL A 26 7.55 0.97 5.86
CA VAL A 26 6.34 1.24 6.66
C VAL A 26 5.97 0.03 7.53
N ALA A 27 5.99 -1.17 6.93
CA ALA A 27 5.76 -2.41 7.65
C ALA A 27 6.78 -2.62 8.77
N ASP A 28 8.04 -2.28 8.53
CA ASP A 28 9.07 -2.43 9.53
C ASP A 28 8.90 -1.47 10.71
N ILE A 29 8.55 -0.21 10.45
CA ILE A 29 8.18 0.75 11.51
C ILE A 29 6.99 0.22 12.29
N ALA A 30 5.96 -0.32 11.62
CA ALA A 30 4.81 -0.91 12.29
C ALA A 30 5.22 -2.10 13.18
N TRP A 31 6.14 -2.95 12.73
CA TRP A 31 6.67 -4.08 13.50
C TRP A 31 7.26 -3.65 14.86
N THR A 32 8.01 -2.54 14.89
CA THR A 32 8.58 -2.00 16.14
C THR A 32 7.54 -1.57 17.17
N LYS A 33 6.28 -1.37 16.75
CA LYS A 33 5.16 -0.99 17.62
C LYS A 33 4.29 -2.17 18.04
N LEU A 34 4.54 -3.37 17.52
CA LEU A 34 3.78 -4.56 17.87
C LEU A 34 4.20 -5.12 19.22
N THR A 35 3.23 -5.62 19.99
CA THR A 35 3.52 -6.34 21.22
C THR A 35 4.07 -7.75 20.91
N PRO A 36 4.83 -8.37 21.83
CA PRO A 36 5.32 -9.74 21.65
C PRO A 36 4.21 -10.76 21.37
N ALA A 37 3.03 -10.57 21.98
CA ALA A 37 1.87 -11.43 21.74
C ALA A 37 1.35 -11.32 20.30
N VAL A 38 1.33 -10.12 19.73
CA VAL A 38 0.93 -9.90 18.32
C VAL A 38 1.99 -10.46 17.37
N GLN A 39 3.28 -10.25 17.65
CA GLN A 39 4.37 -10.83 16.87
C GLN A 39 4.32 -12.36 16.84
N ALA A 40 4.08 -13.01 17.97
CA ALA A 40 3.91 -14.47 18.05
C ALA A 40 2.69 -14.97 17.27
N LYS A 41 1.60 -14.19 17.23
CA LYS A 41 0.42 -14.50 16.42
C LYS A 41 0.72 -14.35 14.92
N LEU A 42 1.42 -13.29 14.52
CA LEU A 42 1.85 -13.07 13.15
C LEU A 42 2.78 -14.18 12.66
N ALA A 43 3.65 -14.73 13.52
CA ALA A 43 4.50 -15.87 13.16
C ALA A 43 3.68 -17.05 12.61
N LYS A 44 2.57 -17.40 13.28
CA LYS A 44 1.66 -18.47 12.86
C LYS A 44 0.89 -18.13 11.59
N ILE A 45 0.40 -16.89 11.51
CA ILE A 45 -0.37 -16.40 10.36
C ILE A 45 0.50 -16.39 9.10
N LEU A 46 1.67 -15.74 9.16
CA LEU A 46 2.58 -15.59 8.02
C LEU A 46 3.17 -16.93 7.57
N ALA A 47 3.44 -17.86 8.49
CA ALA A 47 3.89 -19.21 8.13
C ALA A 47 2.86 -20.00 7.31
N ALA A 48 1.56 -19.69 7.45
CA ALA A 48 0.49 -20.32 6.67
C ALA A 48 0.17 -19.59 5.36
N GLY A 49 0.85 -18.47 5.07
CA GLY A 49 0.54 -17.57 3.96
C GLY A 49 0.99 -18.08 2.58
N GLU A 50 1.16 -17.12 1.66
CA GLU A 50 1.81 -17.35 0.35
C GLU A 50 3.27 -17.80 0.57
N PRO A 51 3.71 -18.94 0.02
CA PRO A 51 5.05 -19.51 0.27
C PRO A 51 6.22 -18.54 0.10
N THR A 52 6.17 -17.68 -0.91
CA THR A 52 7.21 -16.66 -1.19
C THR A 52 7.38 -15.63 -0.07
N PHE A 53 6.39 -15.49 0.82
CA PHE A 53 6.32 -14.47 1.87
C PHE A 53 6.35 -15.08 3.28
N THR A 54 6.64 -16.37 3.40
CA THR A 54 6.72 -17.06 4.70
C THR A 54 8.05 -16.77 5.44
N PRO A 55 8.10 -16.89 6.78
CA PRO A 55 9.35 -16.76 7.54
C PRO A 55 10.41 -17.76 7.10
N VAL A 56 11.59 -17.27 6.75
CA VAL A 56 12.78 -18.09 6.45
C VAL A 56 13.68 -18.08 7.69
N ASN A 57 14.15 -19.24 8.13
CA ASN A 57 14.98 -19.40 9.34
C ASN A 57 14.37 -18.78 10.61
N GLY A 58 13.03 -18.72 10.68
CA GLY A 58 12.31 -18.13 11.81
C GLY A 58 12.26 -16.61 11.82
N ASP A 59 12.71 -15.92 10.77
CA ASP A 59 12.66 -14.46 10.68
C ASP A 59 11.24 -13.97 10.31
N VAL A 60 10.44 -13.76 11.35
CA VAL A 60 9.05 -13.29 11.20
C VAL A 60 9.00 -11.81 10.83
N ARG A 61 9.97 -11.00 11.30
CA ARG A 61 10.03 -9.56 11.00
C ARG A 61 10.21 -9.35 9.52
N GLU A 62 11.16 -10.06 8.92
CA GLU A 62 11.42 -9.97 7.48
C GLU A 62 10.24 -10.49 6.65
N ALA A 63 9.58 -11.58 7.09
CA ALA A 63 8.35 -12.04 6.45
C ALA A 63 7.24 -10.98 6.52
N PHE A 64 7.08 -10.30 7.65
CA PHE A 64 6.11 -9.22 7.81
C PHE A 64 6.43 -8.04 6.90
N ARG A 65 7.70 -7.62 6.80
CA ARG A 65 8.14 -6.58 5.85
C ARG A 65 7.79 -6.94 4.41
N LYS A 66 8.21 -8.12 3.96
CA LYS A 66 7.94 -8.61 2.61
C LYS A 66 6.46 -8.73 2.31
N SER A 67 5.65 -9.10 3.32
CA SER A 67 4.19 -9.20 3.21
C SER A 67 3.55 -7.92 2.68
N ALA A 68 4.14 -6.76 2.96
CA ALA A 68 3.66 -5.46 2.49
C ALA A 68 3.82 -5.28 0.98
N THR A 69 4.51 -6.17 0.27
CA THR A 69 4.70 -6.11 -1.20
C THR A 69 3.85 -7.15 -1.94
N TRP A 70 3.16 -8.03 -1.21
CA TRP A 70 2.40 -9.13 -1.80
C TRP A 70 1.25 -8.64 -2.70
N SER A 71 0.53 -7.58 -2.31
CA SER A 71 -0.60 -7.07 -3.08
C SER A 71 -0.18 -6.56 -4.46
N ASP A 72 1.00 -5.96 -4.59
CA ASP A 72 1.57 -5.63 -5.89
C ASP A 72 2.07 -6.85 -6.65
N PHE A 73 2.69 -7.81 -5.95
CA PHE A 73 3.16 -9.05 -6.55
C PHE A 73 2.03 -9.79 -7.27
N ILE A 74 0.83 -9.83 -6.67
CA ILE A 74 -0.31 -10.54 -7.28
C ILE A 74 -0.86 -9.82 -8.51
N LYS A 75 -0.66 -8.50 -8.71
CA LYS A 75 -1.08 -7.80 -9.94
C LYS A 75 -0.46 -8.40 -11.21
N GLY A 76 0.68 -9.07 -11.09
CA GLY A 76 1.33 -9.78 -12.19
C GLY A 76 0.59 -11.04 -12.66
N THR A 77 1.20 -11.77 -13.59
CA THR A 77 0.66 -13.04 -14.14
C THR A 77 0.97 -14.26 -13.27
N LYS A 78 1.63 -14.08 -12.13
CA LYS A 78 2.00 -15.19 -11.25
C LYS A 78 0.76 -15.76 -10.55
N PRO A 79 0.66 -17.10 -10.44
CA PRO A 79 -0.34 -17.75 -9.60
C PRO A 79 -0.15 -17.36 -8.13
N SER A 80 -1.25 -17.31 -7.39
CA SER A 80 -1.23 -17.16 -5.93
C SER A 80 -2.07 -18.26 -5.28
N VAL A 81 -1.66 -18.69 -4.08
CA VAL A 81 -2.50 -19.57 -3.25
C VAL A 81 -3.84 -18.92 -2.86
N TYR A 82 -4.00 -17.62 -3.12
CA TYR A 82 -5.20 -16.84 -2.86
C TYR A 82 -6.03 -16.52 -4.09
N ASP A 83 -5.75 -17.10 -5.27
CA ASP A 83 -6.42 -16.74 -6.53
C ASP A 83 -7.96 -16.77 -6.43
N GLU A 84 -8.54 -17.76 -5.73
CA GLU A 84 -10.00 -17.81 -5.53
C GLU A 84 -10.52 -16.72 -4.59
N MET A 85 -9.77 -16.38 -3.54
CA MET A 85 -10.11 -15.26 -2.66
C MET A 85 -9.99 -13.92 -3.41
N ILE A 86 -8.98 -13.76 -4.25
CA ILE A 86 -8.78 -12.57 -5.09
C ILE A 86 -9.96 -12.41 -6.06
N LYS A 87 -10.33 -13.47 -6.79
CA LYS A 87 -11.48 -13.46 -7.70
C LYS A 87 -12.79 -13.15 -6.99
N ALA A 88 -13.03 -13.75 -5.83
CA ALA A 88 -14.24 -13.53 -5.04
C ALA A 88 -14.34 -12.08 -4.54
N ASN A 89 -13.24 -11.52 -4.02
CA ASN A 89 -13.22 -10.16 -3.54
C ASN A 89 -13.29 -9.13 -4.68
N ASN A 90 -12.64 -9.36 -5.83
CA ASN A 90 -12.80 -8.49 -6.99
C ASN A 90 -14.26 -8.29 -7.39
N ARG A 91 -15.01 -9.38 -7.54
CA ARG A 91 -16.45 -9.31 -7.87
C ARG A 91 -17.29 -8.60 -6.81
N ARG A 92 -16.82 -8.53 -5.56
CA ARG A 92 -17.54 -7.85 -4.48
C ARG A 92 -17.44 -6.33 -4.59
N PHE A 93 -16.28 -5.81 -4.97
CA PHE A 93 -16.04 -4.36 -5.03
C PHE A 93 -16.19 -3.78 -6.43
N GLU A 94 -16.05 -4.61 -7.46
CA GLU A 94 -16.33 -4.27 -8.85
C GLU A 94 -17.31 -5.32 -9.43
N PRO A 95 -18.60 -5.27 -9.07
CA PRO A 95 -19.57 -6.28 -9.51
C PRO A 95 -19.79 -6.28 -11.04
N ASN A 96 -19.49 -5.17 -11.71
CA ASN A 96 -19.60 -4.98 -13.15
C ASN A 96 -18.24 -5.11 -13.86
N ILE A 97 -17.35 -5.95 -13.34
CA ILE A 97 -15.97 -6.11 -13.82
C ILE A 97 -15.87 -6.39 -15.32
N GLU A 98 -16.85 -7.10 -15.90
CA GLU A 98 -16.89 -7.46 -17.32
C GLU A 98 -17.27 -6.28 -18.23
N SER A 99 -17.91 -5.24 -17.68
CA SER A 99 -18.29 -4.03 -18.39
C SER A 99 -17.48 -2.79 -17.99
N THR A 100 -16.49 -2.96 -17.09
CA THR A 100 -15.62 -1.87 -16.63
C THR A 100 -14.45 -1.69 -17.62
N PRO A 101 -14.32 -0.52 -18.29
CA PRO A 101 -13.22 -0.27 -19.21
C PRO A 101 -11.84 -0.35 -18.53
N GLY A 102 -10.83 -0.82 -19.25
CA GLY A 102 -9.43 -0.85 -18.79
C GLY A 102 -9.05 -2.11 -18.01
N ASN A 103 -7.99 -1.99 -17.20
CA ASN A 103 -7.43 -3.09 -16.40
C ASN A 103 -7.92 -3.03 -14.94
N GLU A 104 -9.07 -2.43 -14.68
CA GLU A 104 -9.58 -2.17 -13.32
C GLU A 104 -10.14 -3.42 -12.65
N GLY A 105 -10.57 -4.40 -13.46
CA GLY A 105 -10.87 -5.76 -13.03
C GLY A 105 -9.65 -6.63 -12.71
N VAL A 106 -8.44 -6.10 -12.85
CA VAL A 106 -7.23 -6.86 -12.53
C VAL A 106 -7.10 -6.96 -11.02
N LYS A 107 -7.15 -8.19 -10.48
CA LYS A 107 -6.64 -8.60 -9.15
C LYS A 107 -6.51 -7.47 -8.10
N CYS A 108 -7.66 -6.89 -7.70
CA CYS A 108 -7.80 -5.84 -6.68
C CYS A 108 -7.13 -4.49 -7.01
N LYS A 109 -6.99 -4.11 -8.29
CA LYS A 109 -6.29 -2.88 -8.72
C LYS A 109 -6.79 -1.63 -7.98
N THR A 110 -8.10 -1.45 -7.84
CA THR A 110 -8.71 -0.28 -7.19
C THR A 110 -8.46 -0.21 -5.68
N TRP A 111 -7.97 -1.29 -5.05
CA TRP A 111 -7.65 -1.30 -3.63
C TRP A 111 -6.36 -0.56 -3.28
N HIS A 112 -5.59 -0.15 -4.29
CA HIS A 112 -4.29 0.49 -4.10
C HIS A 112 -4.35 2.00 -4.03
N TYR A 113 -5.47 2.63 -4.34
CA TYR A 113 -5.57 4.08 -4.40
C TYR A 113 -6.96 4.58 -3.98
N TYR A 114 -7.01 5.83 -3.55
CA TYR A 114 -8.20 6.59 -3.20
C TYR A 114 -8.05 7.99 -3.79
N ASP A 115 -8.29 8.12 -5.09
CA ASP A 115 -8.07 9.38 -5.82
C ASP A 115 -9.09 10.45 -5.41
N ILE A 116 -8.67 11.36 -4.53
CA ILE A 116 -9.40 12.59 -4.24
C ILE A 116 -9.09 13.60 -5.34
N PRO A 117 -10.11 14.20 -6.01
CA PRO A 117 -9.87 15.24 -6.99
C PRO A 117 -9.25 16.48 -6.33
N ILE A 118 -8.04 16.86 -6.74
CA ILE A 118 -7.36 18.05 -6.18
C ILE A 118 -7.49 19.28 -7.09
N ARG A 119 -7.82 19.07 -8.37
CA ARG A 119 -8.06 20.11 -9.39
C ARG A 119 -9.02 19.57 -10.43
N TYR A 120 -9.98 20.38 -10.88
CA TYR A 120 -10.95 19.96 -11.89
C TYR A 120 -11.59 21.18 -12.56
N ARG A 121 -12.12 20.97 -13.78
CA ARG A 121 -12.92 21.97 -14.50
C ARG A 121 -14.39 21.52 -14.52
N GLY A 122 -15.28 22.39 -14.07
CA GLY A 122 -16.72 22.09 -14.01
C GLY A 122 -17.10 21.36 -12.73
N ALA A 123 -17.93 20.32 -12.84
CA ALA A 123 -18.39 19.56 -11.69
C ALA A 123 -17.25 18.75 -11.05
N GLU A 124 -17.29 18.61 -9.73
CA GLU A 124 -16.32 17.80 -8.98
C GLU A 124 -16.47 16.31 -9.37
N PRO A 125 -15.38 15.67 -9.84
CA PRO A 125 -15.39 14.25 -10.13
C PRO A 125 -15.77 13.44 -8.88
N GLN A 126 -16.60 12.41 -9.07
CA GLN A 126 -16.97 11.55 -7.96
C GLN A 126 -15.87 10.55 -7.67
N VAL A 127 -15.61 10.32 -6.39
CA VAL A 127 -14.66 9.28 -5.98
C VAL A 127 -15.24 7.90 -6.29
N ARG A 128 -14.38 6.99 -6.74
CA ARG A 128 -14.75 5.61 -7.07
C ARG A 128 -15.27 4.86 -5.83
N PRO A 129 -16.36 4.09 -5.95
CA PRO A 129 -16.88 3.28 -4.84
C PRO A 129 -15.88 2.23 -4.33
N SER A 130 -15.18 1.54 -5.22
CA SER A 130 -14.04 0.69 -4.86
C SER A 130 -12.79 1.56 -4.75
N ASN A 131 -12.14 1.53 -3.59
CA ASN A 131 -10.93 2.29 -3.32
C ASN A 131 -10.17 1.71 -2.12
N ALA A 132 -8.96 2.21 -1.89
CA ALA A 132 -8.07 1.81 -0.79
C ALA A 132 -8.69 1.96 0.61
N LEU A 133 -9.48 3.01 0.88
CA LEU A 133 -10.12 3.18 2.21
C LEU A 133 -11.17 2.09 2.46
N VAL A 134 -11.96 1.75 1.44
CA VAL A 134 -12.94 0.67 1.51
C VAL A 134 -12.24 -0.68 1.67
N ALA A 135 -11.16 -0.92 0.93
CA ALA A 135 -10.37 -2.14 1.04
C ALA A 135 -9.73 -2.30 2.43
N LEU A 136 -9.15 -1.23 2.99
CA LEU A 136 -8.57 -1.22 4.33
C LEU A 136 -9.63 -1.50 5.40
N GLY A 137 -10.76 -0.79 5.35
CA GLY A 137 -11.85 -0.97 6.30
C GLY A 137 -12.42 -2.39 6.26
N PHE A 138 -12.59 -2.96 5.05
CA PHE A 138 -13.02 -4.34 4.89
C PHE A 138 -12.00 -5.34 5.45
N SER A 139 -10.72 -5.14 5.14
CA SER A 139 -9.64 -6.03 5.59
C SER A 139 -9.50 -6.05 7.12
N ILE A 140 -9.59 -4.88 7.76
CA ILE A 140 -9.59 -4.75 9.23
C ILE A 140 -10.79 -5.49 9.83
N ASN A 141 -11.98 -5.32 9.24
CA ASN A 141 -13.20 -5.96 9.73
C ASN A 141 -13.13 -7.49 9.60
N GLU A 142 -12.68 -8.02 8.46
CA GLU A 142 -12.55 -9.47 8.26
C GLU A 142 -11.47 -10.08 9.15
N LEU A 143 -10.30 -9.44 9.28
CA LEU A 143 -9.27 -9.92 10.20
C LEU A 143 -9.77 -9.87 11.66
N GLY A 144 -10.49 -8.81 12.03
CA GLY A 144 -11.11 -8.66 13.36
C GLY A 144 -12.16 -9.73 13.64
N ARG A 145 -12.97 -10.11 12.64
CA ARG A 145 -13.94 -11.21 12.73
C ARG A 145 -13.24 -12.55 12.89
N LEU A 146 -12.26 -12.86 12.04
CA LEU A 146 -11.49 -14.11 12.11
C LEU A 146 -10.78 -14.26 13.45
N ASN A 147 -10.24 -13.16 14.00
CA ASN A 147 -9.57 -13.17 15.30
C ASN A 147 -10.45 -13.56 16.49
N LYS A 148 -11.78 -13.54 16.34
CA LYS A 148 -12.74 -13.95 17.37
C LYS A 148 -13.19 -15.41 17.24
N LEU A 149 -12.85 -16.07 16.14
CA LEU A 149 -13.23 -17.47 15.90
C LEU A 149 -12.15 -18.39 16.46
N PRO A 150 -12.53 -19.48 17.17
CA PRO A 150 -11.57 -20.43 17.73
C PRO A 150 -10.78 -21.17 16.65
N ASP A 151 -11.41 -21.43 15.50
CA ASP A 151 -10.86 -22.25 14.41
C ASP A 151 -10.64 -21.45 13.12
N ALA A 152 -10.38 -20.14 13.22
CA ALA A 152 -10.06 -19.35 12.03
C ALA A 152 -8.80 -19.89 11.35
N GLU A 153 -8.88 -20.12 10.03
CA GLU A 153 -7.75 -20.60 9.24
C GLU A 153 -6.66 -19.52 9.16
N PRO A 154 -5.42 -19.80 9.61
CA PRO A 154 -4.33 -18.82 9.58
C PRO A 154 -4.00 -18.31 8.19
N ARG A 155 -4.17 -19.14 7.14
CA ARG A 155 -3.98 -18.75 5.75
C ARG A 155 -4.96 -17.63 5.34
N THR A 156 -6.23 -17.72 5.72
CA THR A 156 -7.22 -16.65 5.46
C THR A 156 -6.87 -15.38 6.22
N GLN A 157 -6.37 -15.49 7.45
CA GLN A 157 -5.90 -14.32 8.20
C GLN A 157 -4.71 -13.64 7.51
N ALA A 158 -3.79 -14.43 6.94
CA ALA A 158 -2.61 -13.90 6.24
C ALA A 158 -3.01 -13.06 5.02
N PHE A 159 -4.03 -13.45 4.26
CA PHE A 159 -4.58 -12.64 3.17
C PHE A 159 -4.94 -11.21 3.62
N TRP A 160 -5.64 -11.09 4.75
CA TRP A 160 -6.04 -9.79 5.28
C TRP A 160 -4.89 -9.01 5.90
N VAL A 161 -3.92 -9.70 6.52
CA VAL A 161 -2.68 -9.05 7.00
C VAL A 161 -1.90 -8.46 5.83
N TYR A 162 -1.79 -9.17 4.70
CA TYR A 162 -1.08 -8.66 3.51
C TYR A 162 -1.74 -7.39 2.98
N TRP A 163 -3.07 -7.39 2.84
CA TRP A 163 -3.81 -6.21 2.40
C TRP A 163 -3.70 -5.03 3.37
N ILE A 164 -3.84 -5.25 4.68
CA ILE A 164 -3.68 -4.16 5.67
C ILE A 164 -2.28 -3.56 5.58
N ASN A 165 -1.26 -4.41 5.55
CA ASN A 165 0.14 -3.95 5.56
C ASN A 165 0.48 -3.16 4.28
N HIS A 166 -0.04 -3.59 3.14
CA HIS A 166 0.16 -2.91 1.86
C HIS A 166 -0.62 -1.60 1.76
N VAL A 167 -1.93 -1.64 2.00
CA VAL A 167 -2.84 -0.49 1.78
C VAL A 167 -2.57 0.65 2.74
N VAL A 168 -2.10 0.37 3.97
CA VAL A 168 -1.61 1.43 4.86
C VAL A 168 -0.41 2.14 4.22
N GLY A 169 0.51 1.43 3.57
CA GLY A 169 1.60 2.03 2.81
C GLY A 169 1.11 2.90 1.66
N ASP A 170 0.19 2.38 0.84
CA ASP A 170 -0.43 3.10 -0.28
C ASP A 170 -1.11 4.40 0.18
N LEU A 171 -1.89 4.37 1.27
CA LEU A 171 -2.60 5.54 1.77
C LEU A 171 -1.67 6.64 2.34
N HIS A 172 -0.39 6.33 2.57
CA HIS A 172 0.64 7.31 2.93
C HIS A 172 1.46 7.79 1.72
N GLN A 173 1.23 7.21 0.54
CA GLN A 173 1.74 7.68 -0.74
C GLN A 173 0.79 8.79 -1.23
N PRO A 174 1.19 10.08 -1.24
CA PRO A 174 0.28 11.18 -1.58
C PRO A 174 -0.44 11.02 -2.93
N LEU A 175 0.26 10.50 -3.94
CA LEU A 175 -0.23 10.28 -5.30
C LEU A 175 -1.03 8.98 -5.48
N HIS A 176 -1.16 8.16 -4.44
CA HIS A 176 -2.23 7.14 -4.39
C HIS A 176 -3.52 7.71 -3.78
N CYS A 177 -3.50 8.96 -3.29
CA CYS A 177 -4.65 9.58 -2.62
C CYS A 177 -5.21 10.80 -3.36
N THR A 178 -4.66 11.14 -4.52
CA THR A 178 -5.02 12.38 -5.22
C THR A 178 -4.95 12.18 -6.72
N SER A 179 -5.87 12.81 -7.46
CA SER A 179 -5.80 12.90 -8.92
C SER A 179 -6.14 14.31 -9.40
N SER A 180 -5.40 14.80 -10.39
CA SER A 180 -5.68 16.09 -11.05
C SER A 180 -6.51 15.88 -12.31
N HIS A 181 -7.64 16.56 -12.41
CA HIS A 181 -8.54 16.57 -13.56
C HIS A 181 -8.51 17.92 -14.30
N GLU A 182 -7.45 18.72 -14.12
CA GLU A 182 -7.34 20.05 -14.74
C GLU A 182 -7.19 19.98 -16.28
N HIS A 183 -6.49 18.95 -16.75
CA HIS A 183 -6.14 18.74 -18.16
C HIS A 183 -6.74 17.46 -18.76
N GLU A 184 -7.11 16.49 -17.91
CA GLU A 184 -7.69 15.20 -18.30
C GLU A 184 -9.00 15.01 -17.52
N ALA A 185 -10.13 14.83 -18.20
CA ALA A 185 -11.43 14.75 -17.52
C ALA A 185 -11.50 13.53 -16.57
N GLU A 186 -10.86 12.43 -16.96
CA GLU A 186 -10.76 11.17 -16.21
C GLU A 186 -9.71 11.22 -15.09
N GLY A 187 -8.89 12.27 -15.04
CA GLY A 187 -7.83 12.46 -14.06
C GLY A 187 -6.45 12.06 -14.59
N ASP A 188 -5.40 12.44 -13.85
CA ASP A 188 -4.00 12.23 -14.22
C ASP A 188 -3.42 10.89 -13.73
N ASP A 189 -4.31 9.97 -13.29
CA ASP A 189 -3.99 8.65 -12.74
C ASP A 189 -3.00 8.73 -11.57
N GLY A 190 -3.24 9.65 -10.63
CA GLY A 190 -2.34 9.85 -9.50
C GLY A 190 -0.98 10.41 -9.94
N GLY A 191 -0.97 11.33 -10.90
CA GLY A 191 0.27 11.85 -11.48
C GLY A 191 1.04 10.86 -12.37
N ASN A 192 0.45 9.73 -12.80
CA ASN A 192 1.05 8.86 -13.81
C ASN A 192 1.06 9.50 -15.21
N LYS A 193 0.10 10.39 -15.49
CA LYS A 193 0.05 11.19 -16.73
C LYS A 193 0.81 12.51 -16.62
N PHE A 194 1.29 12.87 -15.43
CA PHE A 194 2.07 14.08 -15.21
C PHE A 194 3.57 13.78 -15.28
N MET A 195 4.26 14.37 -16.24
CA MET A 195 5.69 14.15 -16.48
C MET A 195 6.54 15.25 -15.84
N ILE A 196 7.63 14.88 -15.18
CA ILE A 196 8.61 15.79 -14.56
C ILE A 196 10.03 15.48 -15.04
N THR A 197 10.93 16.43 -14.88
CA THR A 197 12.37 16.20 -14.93
C THR A 197 12.90 16.23 -13.50
N ALA A 198 13.47 15.11 -13.03
CA ALA A 198 14.01 15.07 -11.66
C ALA A 198 15.37 15.78 -11.59
N PRO A 199 15.76 16.36 -10.44
CA PRO A 199 17.01 17.12 -10.31
C PRO A 199 18.26 16.37 -10.75
N ASP A 200 18.29 15.04 -10.54
CA ASP A 200 19.43 14.17 -10.83
C ASP A 200 19.20 13.29 -12.08
N ASN A 201 18.25 13.66 -12.94
CA ASN A 201 17.92 12.88 -14.13
C ASN A 201 17.47 13.78 -15.29
N ASP A 202 18.27 13.81 -16.35
CA ASP A 202 17.96 14.56 -17.59
C ASP A 202 16.78 13.98 -18.38
N ARG A 203 16.25 12.82 -17.97
CA ARG A 203 15.08 12.20 -18.61
C ARG A 203 13.80 12.59 -17.91
N SER A 204 12.78 12.84 -18.73
CA SER A 204 11.41 12.99 -18.25
C SER A 204 10.88 11.67 -17.69
N ILE A 205 10.35 11.70 -16.48
CA ILE A 205 9.77 10.57 -15.74
C ILE A 205 8.38 10.91 -15.24
N ARG A 206 7.56 9.89 -14.97
CA ARG A 206 6.23 10.08 -14.36
C ARG A 206 6.40 10.58 -12.93
N LEU A 207 5.60 11.57 -12.54
CA LEU A 207 5.57 12.10 -11.18
C LEU A 207 5.25 10.98 -10.18
N HIS A 208 4.26 10.14 -10.47
CA HIS A 208 3.91 8.99 -9.64
C HIS A 208 5.11 8.07 -9.35
N GLY A 209 5.78 7.61 -10.41
CA GLY A 209 6.96 6.74 -10.27
C GLY A 209 8.17 7.43 -9.63
N PHE A 210 8.26 8.76 -9.69
CA PHE A 210 9.25 9.51 -8.93
C PHE A 210 9.01 9.38 -7.42
N TRP A 211 7.76 9.57 -7.00
CA TRP A 211 7.34 9.44 -5.61
C TRP A 211 7.50 8.00 -5.12
N ASP A 212 6.96 6.99 -5.82
CA ASP A 212 7.11 5.57 -5.46
C ASP A 212 8.58 5.13 -5.29
N GLY A 213 9.44 5.65 -6.15
CA GLY A 213 10.87 5.31 -6.14
C GLY A 213 11.68 6.02 -5.05
N ALA A 214 11.09 6.88 -4.23
CA ALA A 214 11.83 7.80 -3.37
C ALA A 214 12.76 7.08 -2.37
N VAL A 215 12.28 6.06 -1.64
CA VAL A 215 13.17 5.33 -0.71
C VAL A 215 14.20 4.50 -1.43
N GLY A 216 13.83 3.78 -2.49
CA GLY A 216 14.81 2.98 -3.23
C GLY A 216 15.97 3.83 -3.75
N LYS A 217 15.68 5.04 -4.23
CA LYS A 217 16.70 6.02 -4.65
C LYS A 217 17.54 6.53 -3.47
N ALA A 218 16.93 6.82 -2.33
CA ALA A 218 17.64 7.25 -1.13
C ALA A 218 18.60 6.15 -0.63
N ILE A 219 18.14 4.90 -0.55
CA ILE A 219 18.96 3.73 -0.21
C ILE A 219 20.14 3.60 -1.18
N ALA A 220 19.89 3.71 -2.48
CA ALA A 220 20.94 3.60 -3.49
C ALA A 220 22.03 4.68 -3.29
N LYS A 221 21.61 5.92 -3.05
CA LYS A 221 22.51 7.05 -2.78
C LYS A 221 23.34 6.84 -1.50
N ASP A 222 22.73 6.35 -0.44
CA ASP A 222 23.44 6.06 0.81
C ASP A 222 24.48 4.96 0.61
N ARG A 223 24.16 3.91 -0.16
CA ARG A 223 25.12 2.85 -0.53
C ARG A 223 26.30 3.39 -1.33
N GLU A 224 26.05 4.25 -2.31
CA GLU A 224 27.10 4.88 -3.11
C GLU A 224 28.02 5.76 -2.26
N ALA A 225 27.47 6.41 -1.23
CA ALA A 225 28.23 7.21 -0.25
C ALA A 225 28.95 6.36 0.82
N GLY A 226 28.83 5.03 0.79
CA GLY A 226 29.40 4.15 1.81
C GLY A 226 28.71 4.25 3.18
N LEU A 227 27.49 4.77 3.22
CA LEU A 227 26.68 4.89 4.43
C LEU A 227 25.92 3.59 4.70
N ASN A 228 25.48 3.41 5.95
CA ASN A 228 24.60 2.32 6.32
C ASN A 228 23.23 2.53 5.66
N ALA A 229 22.89 1.68 4.70
CA ALA A 229 21.62 1.72 3.97
C ALA A 229 20.63 0.63 4.43
N ASN A 230 20.78 0.13 5.66
CA ASN A 230 19.80 -0.77 6.26
C ASN A 230 18.54 0.01 6.61
N VAL A 231 17.45 -0.33 5.94
CA VAL A 231 16.09 0.23 6.14
C VAL A 231 15.33 -0.47 7.28
N GLU A 232 16.04 -1.02 8.24
CA GLU A 232 15.43 -1.54 9.45
C GLU A 232 15.31 -0.41 10.48
N ALA A 233 14.07 -0.13 10.88
CA ALA A 233 13.75 0.76 11.99
C ALA A 233 14.38 0.23 13.27
N VAL A 234 14.99 1.14 14.03
CA VAL A 234 15.63 0.88 15.34
C VAL A 234 14.61 1.03 16.46
#